data_AF-A0A1C6AL03-F1
#
_entry.id   AF-A0A1C6AL03-F1
#
_cell.length_a   1.000
_cell.length_b   1.000
_cell.length_c   1.000
_cell.angle_alpha   90.00
_cell.angle_beta   90.00
_cell.angle_gamma   90.00
#
_symmetry.space_group_name_H-M   'P 1'
#
loop_
_entity.id
_entity.type
_entity.pdbx_description
1 polymer ?
#
loop_
_entity_poly.entity_id
_entity_poly.type
_entity_poly.pdbx_seq_one_letter_code
_entity_poly.pdbx_strand_id
1 'polypeptide(L)'
;MVEDLISTAGSCIEVVEALREAGAQVLGVASIFTYGLQKGLDRLAAANVVNHSLSNFDAVCEAAAEEGKIKPEDIERLKRFRANPSDESWITSK
;
A
#
# COMPACT_ATOMS: atom_id res chain seq x y z
N MET A 1 15.54 -0.60 -4.35
CA MET A 1 14.74 -1.57 -5.14
C MET A 1 13.59 -0.83 -5.79
N VAL A 2 13.16 -1.22 -6.99
CA VAL A 2 11.98 -0.67 -7.65
C VAL A 2 10.89 -1.73 -7.61
N GLU A 3 9.68 -1.36 -7.21
CA GLU A 3 8.51 -2.21 -7.10
C GLU A 3 7.34 -1.58 -7.86
N ASP A 4 6.43 -2.38 -8.40
CA ASP A 4 5.20 -1.83 -8.97
C ASP A 4 4.21 -1.43 -7.86
N LEU A 5 3.88 -2.37 -6.98
CA LEU A 5 2.78 -2.29 -6.03
C LEU A 5 3.20 -2.75 -4.63
N ILE A 6 2.95 -1.91 -3.63
CA ILE A 6 2.98 -2.32 -2.23
C ILE A 6 1.56 -2.62 -1.75
N SER A 7 1.29 -3.90 -1.51
CA SER A 7 0.09 -4.38 -0.81
C SER A 7 0.44 -4.75 0.64
N THR A 8 0.68 -6.04 0.93
CA THR A 8 1.11 -6.49 2.27
C THR A 8 2.63 -6.50 2.47
N ALA A 9 3.38 -5.94 1.52
CA ALA A 9 4.85 -5.86 1.48
C ALA A 9 5.64 -7.20 1.56
N GLY A 10 4.97 -8.36 1.47
CA GLY A 10 5.62 -9.67 1.61
C GLY A 10 6.70 -9.94 0.55
N SER A 11 6.33 -9.88 -0.74
CA SER A 11 7.25 -10.08 -1.87
C SER A 11 8.43 -9.10 -1.84
N CYS A 12 8.12 -7.83 -1.58
CA CYS A 12 9.10 -6.76 -1.46
C CYS A 12 10.15 -7.09 -0.39
N ILE A 13 9.73 -7.58 0.78
CA ILE A 13 10.66 -7.90 1.87
C ILE A 13 11.50 -9.13 1.54
N GLU A 14 10.93 -10.17 0.94
CA GLU A 14 11.68 -11.36 0.50
C GLU A 14 12.85 -10.98 -0.43
N VAL A 15 12.60 -10.06 -1.37
CA VAL A 15 13.66 -9.57 -2.28
C VAL A 15 14.68 -8.71 -1.54
N VAL A 16 14.25 -7.85 -0.62
CA VAL A 16 15.17 -7.04 0.21
C VAL A 16 16.10 -7.92 1.04
N GLU A 17 15.57 -8.96 1.67
CA GLU A 17 16.39 -9.90 2.46
C GLU A 17 17.35 -10.68 1.56
N ALA A 18 16.90 -11.18 0.40
CA ALA A 18 17.79 -11.85 -0.55
C ALA A 18 18.94 -10.94 -1.04
N LEU A 19 18.67 -9.64 -1.25
CA LEU A 19 19.71 -8.67 -1.60
C LEU A 19 20.69 -8.44 -0.45
N ARG A 20 20.19 -8.34 0.79
CA ARG A 20 21.03 -8.20 1.99
C ARG A 20 21.91 -9.42 2.21
N GLU A 21 21.36 -10.63 2.05
CA GLU A 21 22.10 -11.90 2.12
C GLU A 21 23.21 -11.98 1.06
N ALA A 22 22.98 -11.42 -0.13
CA ALA A 22 24.00 -11.29 -1.18
C ALA A 22 25.04 -10.19 -0.90
N GLY A 23 24.97 -9.50 0.26
CA GLY A 23 25.90 -8.46 0.68
C GLY A 23 25.57 -7.05 0.19
N ALA A 24 24.40 -6.84 -0.42
CA ALA A 24 23.99 -5.52 -0.86
C ALA A 24 23.48 -4.65 0.30
N GLN A 25 23.85 -3.37 0.29
CA GLN A 25 23.24 -2.38 1.16
C GLN A 25 21.93 -1.88 0.54
N VAL A 26 20.79 -2.39 1.01
CA VAL A 26 19.47 -1.93 0.56
C VAL A 26 19.11 -0.61 1.24
N LEU A 27 19.15 0.49 0.48
CA LEU A 27 18.81 1.84 0.97
C LEU A 27 17.30 2.04 1.21
N GLY A 28 16.47 1.27 0.50
CA GLY A 28 15.01 1.38 0.54
C GLY A 28 14.34 0.93 -0.76
N VAL A 29 13.05 1.22 -0.84
CA VAL A 29 12.15 0.83 -1.93
C VAL A 29 11.47 2.07 -2.50
N ALA A 30 11.41 2.13 -3.82
CA ALA A 30 10.55 3.07 -4.53
C ALA A 30 9.48 2.26 -5.25
N SER A 31 8.21 2.60 -5.06
CA SER A 31 7.10 1.91 -5.74
C SER A 31 6.23 2.84 -6.58
N ILE A 32 5.53 2.30 -7.57
CA ILE A 32 4.56 3.09 -8.35
C ILE A 32 3.34 3.41 -7.48
N PHE A 33 2.80 2.40 -6.80
CA PHE A 33 1.59 2.55 -6.01
C PHE A 33 1.70 1.81 -4.68
N THR A 34 0.92 2.25 -3.69
CA THR A 34 0.70 1.52 -2.44
C THR A 34 -0.77 1.56 -2.04
N TYR A 35 -1.29 0.43 -1.58
CA TYR A 35 -2.59 0.41 -0.91
C TYR A 35 -2.54 1.11 0.45
N GLY A 36 -1.39 1.24 1.09
CA GLY A 36 -1.28 1.81 2.44
C GLY A 36 -1.92 0.95 3.52
N LEU A 37 -1.95 -0.38 3.34
CA LEU A 37 -2.49 -1.31 4.33
C LEU A 37 -1.60 -1.33 5.58
N GLN A 38 -2.21 -1.30 6.78
CA GLN A 38 -1.47 -1.31 8.05
C GLN A 38 -0.49 -2.50 8.14
N LYS A 39 -0.92 -3.68 7.70
CA LYS A 39 -0.08 -4.89 7.63
C LYS A 39 1.19 -4.70 6.79
N GLY A 40 1.11 -3.94 5.70
CA GLY A 40 2.27 -3.63 4.85
C GLY A 40 3.22 -2.66 5.54
N LEU A 41 2.68 -1.62 6.19
CA LEU A 41 3.46 -0.63 6.95
C LEU A 41 4.22 -1.29 8.11
N ASP A 42 3.54 -2.15 8.89
CA ASP A 42 4.13 -2.86 10.03
C ASP A 42 5.28 -3.78 9.59
N ARG A 43 5.09 -4.48 8.47
CA ARG A 43 6.11 -5.38 7.92
C ARG A 43 7.34 -4.64 7.41
N LEU A 44 7.14 -3.53 6.69
CA LEU A 44 8.24 -2.67 6.24
C LEU A 44 9.02 -2.10 7.43
N ALA A 45 8.32 -1.64 8.47
CA ALA A 45 8.95 -1.17 9.70
C ALA A 45 9.74 -2.28 10.41
N ALA A 46 9.14 -3.47 10.56
CA ALA A 46 9.80 -4.62 11.19
C ALA A 46 11.05 -5.09 10.43
N ALA A 47 11.04 -4.98 9.09
CA ALA A 47 12.19 -5.29 8.24
C ALA A 47 13.21 -4.14 8.14
N ASN A 48 12.98 -3.00 8.81
CA ASN A 48 13.77 -1.78 8.68
C ASN A 48 13.95 -1.36 7.21
N VAL A 49 12.83 -1.32 6.47
CA VAL A 49 12.78 -0.94 5.05
C VAL A 49 11.92 0.29 4.90
N VAL A 50 12.49 1.36 4.36
CA VAL A 50 11.74 2.56 3.96
C VAL A 50 11.21 2.38 2.54
N ASN A 51 9.91 2.63 2.34
CA ASN A 51 9.29 2.68 1.03
C ASN A 51 8.74 4.08 0.73
N HIS A 52 8.98 4.56 -0.48
CA HIS A 52 8.34 5.76 -1.05
C HIS A 52 7.58 5.38 -2.31
N SER A 53 6.28 5.69 -2.35
CA SER A 53 5.42 5.39 -3.50
C SER A 53 5.09 6.67 -4.28
N LEU A 54 5.05 6.57 -5.61
CA LEU A 54 4.66 7.70 -6.48
C LEU A 54 3.19 8.11 -6.27
N SER A 55 2.32 7.14 -6.00
CA SER A 55 0.92 7.37 -5.64
C SER A 55 0.46 6.39 -4.55
N ASN A 56 -0.71 6.65 -3.98
CA ASN A 56 -1.32 5.85 -2.92
C ASN A 56 -2.84 5.76 -3.10
N PHE A 57 -3.45 4.84 -2.35
CA PHE A 57 -4.88 4.56 -2.43
C PHE A 57 -5.77 5.78 -2.15
N ASP A 58 -5.40 6.63 -1.20
CA ASP A 58 -6.20 7.81 -0.84
C ASP A 58 -6.21 8.81 -1.99
N ALA A 59 -5.03 9.10 -2.56
CA ALA A 59 -4.89 10.00 -3.72
C ALA A 59 -5.68 9.50 -4.95
N VAL A 60 -5.69 8.18 -5.18
CA VAL A 60 -6.49 7.59 -6.28
C VAL A 60 -7.99 7.69 -5.99
N CYS A 61 -8.44 7.50 -4.75
CA CYS A 61 -9.85 7.67 -4.39
C CYS A 61 -10.31 9.12 -4.57
N GLU A 62 -9.50 10.09 -4.16
CA GLU A 62 -9.77 11.51 -4.33
C GLU A 62 -9.88 11.88 -5.81
N ALA A 63 -8.88 11.50 -6.62
CA ALA A 63 -8.90 11.73 -8.06
C ALA A 63 -10.11 11.06 -8.75
N ALA A 64 -10.46 9.84 -8.36
CA ALA A 64 -11.62 9.14 -8.90
C ALA A 64 -12.96 9.83 -8.57
N ALA A 65 -13.06 10.47 -7.40
CA ALA A 65 -14.24 11.25 -7.04
C ALA A 65 -14.31 12.57 -7.81
N GLU A 66 -13.17 13.25 -7.99
CA GLU A 66 -13.05 14.47 -8.81
C GLU A 66 -13.43 14.21 -10.29
N GLU A 67 -13.02 13.05 -10.83
CA GLU A 67 -13.39 12.61 -12.19
C GLU A 67 -14.82 12.04 -12.30
N GLY A 68 -15.56 11.94 -11.19
CA GLY A 68 -16.91 11.38 -11.15
C GLY A 68 -16.99 9.87 -11.42
N LYS A 69 -15.89 9.14 -11.23
CA LYS A 69 -15.83 7.66 -11.35
C LYS A 69 -16.43 6.97 -10.13
N ILE A 70 -16.33 7.60 -8.98
CA ILE A 70 -16.98 7.21 -7.72
C ILE A 70 -17.69 8.43 -7.14
N LYS A 71 -18.58 8.22 -6.17
CA LYS A 71 -19.17 9.34 -5.44
C LYS A 71 -18.24 9.76 -4.28
N PRO A 72 -18.22 11.04 -3.87
CA PRO A 72 -17.43 11.48 -2.72
C PRO A 72 -17.72 10.67 -1.45
N GLU A 73 -18.97 10.26 -1.22
CA GLU A 73 -19.35 9.42 -0.08
C GLU A 73 -18.77 7.99 -0.12
N ASP A 74 -18.35 7.50 -1.29
CA ASP A 74 -17.70 6.19 -1.41
C ASP A 74 -16.30 6.18 -0.79
N ILE A 75 -15.63 7.34 -0.66
CA ILE A 75 -14.26 7.44 -0.14
C ILE A 75 -14.17 6.87 1.28
N GLU A 76 -15.13 7.19 2.16
CA GLU A 76 -15.11 6.70 3.55
C GLU A 76 -15.34 5.19 3.64
N ARG A 77 -16.07 4.62 2.68
CA ARG A 77 -16.22 3.17 2.54
C ARG A 77 -14.92 2.52 2.06
N LEU A 78 -14.24 3.12 1.08
CA LEU A 78 -12.97 2.63 0.55
C LEU A 78 -11.84 2.74 1.58
N LYS A 79 -11.83 3.78 2.42
CA LYS A 79 -10.90 3.88 3.56
C LYS A 79 -11.10 2.77 4.58
N ARG A 80 -12.34 2.30 4.80
CA ARG A 80 -12.61 1.12 5.65
C ARG A 80 -12.00 -0.15 5.07
N PHE A 81 -12.13 -0.37 3.77
CA PHE A 81 -11.42 -1.46 3.07
C PHE A 81 -9.90 -1.35 3.29
N ARG A 82 -9.31 -0.17 3.11
CA ARG A 82 -7.87 0.03 3.33
C ARG A 82 -7.45 -0.31 4.78
N ALA A 83 -8.25 0.11 5.75
CA ALA A 83 -7.96 -0.10 7.17
C ALA A 83 -8.03 -1.58 7.56
N ASN A 84 -9.05 -2.30 7.07
CA ASN A 84 -9.19 -3.73 7.29
C ASN A 84 -9.84 -4.43 6.07
N PRO A 85 -9.04 -4.90 5.10
CA PRO A 85 -9.59 -5.50 3.89
C PRO A 85 -10.24 -6.87 4.14
N SER A 86 -10.01 -7.49 5.31
CA SER A 86 -10.62 -8.76 5.71
C SER A 86 -11.96 -8.59 6.43
N ASP A 87 -12.34 -7.38 6.82
CA ASP A 87 -13.66 -7.08 7.36
C ASP A 87 -14.59 -6.67 6.22
N GLU A 88 -15.56 -7.51 5.88
CA GLU A 88 -16.51 -7.27 4.77
C GLU A 88 -17.52 -6.13 5.04
N SER A 89 -17.50 -5.50 6.22
CA SER A 89 -18.41 -4.39 6.56
C SER A 89 -18.29 -3.18 5.62
N TRP A 90 -17.18 -3.06 4.87
CA TRP A 90 -17.01 -2.05 3.83
C TRP A 90 -17.84 -2.31 2.57
N ILE A 91 -18.35 -3.53 2.33
CA ILE A 91 -19.07 -3.85 1.08
C ILE A 91 -20.48 -3.23 1.11
N THR A 92 -21.15 -3.28 2.25
CA THR A 92 -22.52 -2.81 2.40
C THR A 92 -22.56 -1.33 2.75
N SER A 93 -23.09 -0.50 1.84
CA SER A 93 -23.62 0.82 2.19
C SER A 93 -24.93 0.62 2.93
N LYS A 94 -24.93 0.72 4.25
CA LYS A 94 -26.14 1.08 5.00
C LYS A 94 -26.17 2.58 5.17
#